data_AF-A0A357A271-F1
#
_entry.id   AF-A0A357A271-F1
#
_cell.length_a   1.000
_cell.length_b   1.000
_cell.length_c   1.000
_cell.angle_alpha   90.00
_cell.angle_beta   90.00
_cell.angle_gamma   90.00
#
_symmetry.space_group_name_H-M   'P 1'
#
loop_
_entity.id
_entity.type
_entity.pdbx_description
1 polymer ?
#
loop_
_entity_poly.entity_id
_entity_poly.type
_entity_poly.pdbx_seq_one_letter_code
_entity_poly.pdbx_strand_id
1 'polypeptide(L)'
;MLAALTRNEGAFTIIPLLWSYYQSFGLTIKKSLASILLVPGGIIAYMIYQWRDFGSPFAFIAAQSYWGRHITWPWVGIFLAFKTIWQGSPLQPDAILSMIDLCSALGFMTLWIFAWRRKFPIDWLAYWGILLLIDISAPDIHGRSPLLSMSRLVLILFPAFVMMGMLTRHEGWSRFFGWFFPMLQMTFFLVFATWHWIA
;
A
#
# COMPACT_ATOMS: atom_id res chain seq x y z
N MET A 1 -0.67 15.64 -8.23
CA MET A 1 -1.53 15.55 -9.44
C MET A 1 -1.35 14.22 -10.16
N LEU A 2 -0.18 13.93 -10.76
CA LEU A 2 0.01 12.69 -11.53
C LEU A 2 -0.26 11.41 -10.73
N ALA A 3 0.22 11.33 -9.48
CA ALA A 3 -0.07 10.18 -8.61
C ALA A 3 -1.57 9.96 -8.36
N ALA A 4 -2.35 11.06 -8.24
CA ALA A 4 -3.79 11.00 -8.00
C ALA A 4 -4.61 10.71 -9.27
N LEU A 5 -4.00 10.90 -10.45
CA LEU A 5 -4.62 10.57 -11.74
C LEU A 5 -4.40 9.09 -12.11
N THR A 6 -3.33 8.47 -11.62
CA THR A 6 -2.98 7.09 -11.97
C THR A 6 -3.47 6.07 -10.95
N ARG A 7 -3.68 6.46 -9.69
CA ARG A 7 -4.16 5.59 -8.61
C ARG A 7 -5.02 6.34 -7.60
N ASN A 8 -6.03 5.64 -7.06
CA ASN A 8 -6.86 6.07 -5.93
C ASN A 8 -6.01 6.40 -4.69
N GLU A 9 -4.93 5.67 -4.44
CA GLU A 9 -3.99 5.95 -3.33
C GLU A 9 -3.38 7.35 -3.39
N GLY A 10 -3.14 7.88 -4.60
CA GLY A 10 -2.60 9.23 -4.78
C GLY A 10 -3.52 10.32 -4.22
N ALA A 11 -4.83 10.05 -4.11
CA ALA A 11 -5.79 10.95 -3.47
C ALA A 11 -5.42 11.22 -2.00
N PHE A 12 -5.04 10.16 -1.29
CA PHE A 12 -4.82 10.20 0.15
C PHE A 12 -3.52 10.90 0.55
N THR A 13 -2.61 11.13 -0.41
CA THR A 13 -1.42 11.96 -0.19
C THR A 13 -1.75 13.42 0.14
N ILE A 14 -2.97 13.89 -0.13
CA ILE A 14 -3.37 15.26 0.23
C ILE A 14 -3.25 15.51 1.74
N ILE A 15 -3.55 14.51 2.57
CA ILE A 15 -3.56 14.62 4.04
C ILE A 15 -2.14 14.90 4.57
N PRO A 16 -1.11 14.06 4.29
CA PRO A 16 0.24 14.34 4.75
C PRO A 16 0.83 15.61 4.12
N LEU A 17 0.46 15.96 2.87
CA LEU A 17 0.89 17.21 2.24
C LEU A 17 0.32 18.45 2.93
N LEU A 18 -0.97 18.44 3.26
CA LEU A 18 -1.61 19.53 4.01
C LEU A 18 -0.98 19.67 5.41
N TRP A 19 -0.67 18.55 6.07
CA TRP A 19 0.00 18.58 7.36
C TRP A 19 1.43 19.15 7.26
N SER A 20 2.20 18.72 6.26
CA SER A 20 3.55 19.25 5.99
C SER A 20 3.52 20.75 5.66
N TYR A 21 2.50 21.19 4.90
CA TYR A 21 2.25 22.61 4.64
C TYR A 21 1.95 23.40 5.91
N TYR A 22 1.06 22.88 6.75
CA TYR A 22 0.69 23.52 8.02
C TYR A 22 1.91 23.65 8.95
N GLN A 23 2.76 22.63 9.04
CA GLN A 23 4.02 22.72 9.80
C GLN A 23 4.97 23.80 9.26
N SER A 24 5.03 23.99 7.95
CA SER A 24 5.97 24.92 7.31
C SER A 24 5.46 26.38 7.29
N PHE A 25 4.15 26.57 7.16
CA PHE A 25 3.55 27.87 6.83
C PHE A 25 2.33 28.23 7.70
N GLY A 26 1.91 27.38 8.64
CA GLY A 26 0.69 27.55 9.40
C GLY A 26 -0.54 27.64 8.49
N LEU A 27 -1.40 28.62 8.75
CA LEU A 27 -2.60 28.92 7.94
C LEU A 27 -2.36 29.98 6.85
N THR A 28 -1.11 30.40 6.64
CA THR A 28 -0.82 31.43 5.62
C THR A 28 -1.05 30.86 4.23
N ILE A 29 -1.72 31.61 3.36
CA ILE A 29 -1.97 31.19 1.97
C ILE A 29 -0.75 31.56 1.12
N LYS A 30 -0.08 30.55 0.57
CA LYS A 30 1.07 30.70 -0.33
C LYS A 30 0.80 29.98 -1.64
N LYS A 31 1.55 30.33 -2.70
CA LYS A 31 1.47 29.67 -4.01
C LYS A 31 1.69 28.15 -3.92
N SER A 32 2.45 27.67 -2.94
CA SER A 32 2.65 26.24 -2.68
C SER A 32 1.36 25.50 -2.32
N LEU A 33 0.35 26.18 -1.76
CA LEU A 33 -0.96 25.58 -1.48
C LEU A 33 -1.68 25.19 -2.78
N ALA A 34 -1.53 25.98 -3.85
CA ALA A 34 -2.11 25.67 -5.15
C ALA A 34 -1.61 24.31 -5.67
N SER A 35 -0.32 24.01 -5.48
CA SER A 35 0.26 22.72 -5.87
C SER A 35 -0.33 21.54 -5.11
N ILE A 36 -0.74 21.73 -3.85
CA ILE A 36 -1.41 20.70 -3.04
C ILE A 36 -2.84 20.49 -3.54
N LEU A 37 -3.54 21.58 -3.89
CA LEU A 37 -4.89 21.53 -4.46
C LEU A 37 -4.94 20.87 -5.85
N LEU A 38 -3.81 20.69 -6.54
CA LEU A 38 -3.74 19.87 -7.74
C LEU A 38 -3.97 18.37 -7.47
N VAL A 39 -3.85 17.90 -6.22
CA VAL A 39 -4.19 16.51 -5.85
C VAL A 39 -5.70 16.25 -6.02
N PRO A 40 -6.61 16.99 -5.36
CA PRO A 40 -8.04 16.83 -5.58
C PRO A 40 -8.45 17.21 -7.01
N GLY A 41 -7.76 18.18 -7.63
CA GLY A 41 -7.98 18.52 -9.04
C GLY A 41 -7.78 17.33 -10.00
N GLY A 42 -6.80 16.46 -9.73
CA GLY A 42 -6.59 15.23 -10.51
C GLY A 42 -7.76 14.25 -10.38
N ILE A 43 -8.24 14.01 -9.16
CA ILE A 43 -9.40 13.13 -8.91
C ILE A 43 -10.64 13.68 -9.61
N ILE A 44 -10.90 14.99 -9.48
CA ILE A 44 -12.06 15.63 -10.11
C ILE A 44 -11.98 15.50 -11.63
N ALA A 45 -10.80 15.72 -12.23
CA ALA A 45 -10.60 15.52 -13.67
C ALA A 45 -10.91 14.07 -14.09
N TYR A 46 -10.48 13.09 -13.30
CA TYR A 46 -10.79 11.69 -13.56
C TYR A 46 -12.28 11.37 -13.38
N MET A 47 -12.94 11.91 -12.36
CA MET A 47 -14.38 11.78 -12.15
C MET A 47 -15.18 12.40 -13.31
N ILE A 48 -14.74 13.54 -13.86
CA ILE A 48 -15.36 14.16 -15.04
C ILE A 48 -15.22 13.25 -16.27
N TYR A 49 -14.03 12.69 -16.50
CA TYR A 49 -13.81 11.70 -17.56
C TYR A 49 -14.75 10.49 -17.39
N GLN A 50 -14.80 9.91 -16.19
CA GLN A 50 -15.64 8.77 -15.89
C GLN A 50 -17.13 9.07 -16.07
N TRP A 51 -17.56 10.28 -15.70
CA TRP A 51 -18.93 10.71 -15.91
C TRP A 51 -19.30 10.85 -17.39
N ARG A 52 -18.40 11.39 -18.22
CA ARG A 52 -18.63 11.56 -19.66
C ARG A 52 -18.75 10.23 -20.40
N ASP A 53 -17.87 9.28 -20.09
CA ASP A 53 -17.75 8.05 -20.89
C ASP A 53 -18.57 6.89 -20.31
N PHE A 54 -18.81 6.88 -18.98
CA PHE A 54 -19.47 5.76 -18.27
C PHE A 54 -20.74 6.19 -17.51
N GLY A 55 -21.13 7.46 -17.59
CA GLY A 55 -22.36 7.96 -16.96
C GLY A 55 -22.32 8.10 -15.44
N SER A 56 -21.18 7.77 -14.79
CA SER A 56 -21.01 7.87 -13.33
C SER A 56 -19.63 8.40 -12.95
N PRO A 57 -19.52 9.47 -12.14
CA PRO A 57 -18.23 9.97 -11.67
C PRO A 57 -17.51 9.00 -10.73
N PHE A 58 -18.23 8.02 -10.18
CA PHE A 58 -17.70 7.01 -9.25
C PHE A 58 -17.59 5.62 -9.90
N ALA A 59 -17.60 5.53 -11.24
CA ALA A 59 -17.48 4.25 -11.95
C ALA A 59 -16.25 3.43 -11.50
N PHE A 60 -15.14 4.09 -11.16
CA PHE A 60 -13.93 3.43 -10.65
C PHE A 60 -14.11 2.74 -9.29
N ILE A 61 -15.02 3.21 -8.44
CA ILE A 61 -15.36 2.56 -7.16
C ILE A 61 -16.19 1.32 -7.44
N ALA A 62 -17.22 1.43 -8.29
CA ALA A 62 -18.01 0.29 -8.71
C ALA A 62 -17.14 -0.78 -9.38
N ALA A 63 -16.11 -0.37 -10.13
CA ALA A 63 -15.19 -1.30 -10.76
C ALA A 63 -14.37 -2.15 -9.78
N GLN A 64 -14.22 -1.74 -8.51
CA GLN A 64 -13.52 -2.54 -7.49
C GLN A 64 -14.25 -3.84 -7.17
N SER A 65 -15.58 -3.91 -7.33
CA SER A 65 -16.34 -5.14 -7.06
C SER A 65 -16.02 -6.25 -8.05
N TYR A 66 -15.53 -5.94 -9.26
CA TYR A 66 -15.05 -6.96 -10.21
C TYR A 66 -13.80 -7.69 -9.70
N TRP A 67 -13.08 -7.10 -8.75
CA TRP A 67 -11.91 -7.69 -8.09
C TRP A 67 -12.26 -8.30 -6.72
N GLY A 68 -13.55 -8.47 -6.42
CA GLY A 68 -14.02 -9.00 -5.13
C GLY A 68 -13.70 -8.10 -3.93
N ARG A 69 -13.21 -6.86 -4.16
CA ARG A 69 -12.76 -5.96 -3.10
C ARG A 69 -13.94 -5.20 -2.52
N HIS A 70 -14.16 -5.41 -1.22
CA HIS A 70 -15.15 -4.69 -0.44
C HIS A 70 -14.49 -4.00 0.73
N ILE A 71 -14.87 -2.76 1.01
CA ILE A 71 -14.40 -2.06 2.20
C ILE A 71 -14.98 -2.79 3.42
N THR A 72 -14.10 -3.25 4.29
CA THR A 72 -14.40 -3.95 5.53
C THR A 72 -13.44 -3.45 6.62
N TRP A 73 -13.57 -4.02 7.82
CA TRP A 73 -12.64 -3.70 8.91
C TRP A 73 -11.24 -4.25 8.61
N PRO A 74 -10.16 -3.52 8.97
CA PRO A 74 -8.79 -3.88 8.57
C PRO A 74 -8.32 -5.25 9.10
N TRP A 75 -8.85 -5.72 10.22
CA TRP A 75 -8.49 -7.05 10.73
C TRP A 75 -9.13 -8.21 9.96
N VAL A 76 -10.18 -7.97 9.17
CA VAL A 76 -10.90 -9.02 8.43
C VAL A 76 -9.99 -9.66 7.40
N GLY A 77 -9.30 -8.87 6.58
CA GLY A 77 -8.35 -9.38 5.58
C GLY A 77 -7.23 -10.20 6.20
N ILE A 78 -6.68 -9.73 7.32
CA ILE A 78 -5.62 -10.43 8.09
C ILE A 78 -6.12 -11.78 8.60
N PHE A 79 -7.31 -11.82 9.20
CA PHE A 79 -7.90 -13.05 9.71
C PHE A 79 -8.20 -14.06 8.60
N LEU A 80 -8.77 -13.58 7.48
CA LEU A 80 -9.05 -14.43 6.33
C LEU A 80 -7.76 -15.00 5.72
N ALA A 81 -6.71 -14.17 5.57
CA ALA A 81 -5.41 -14.65 5.08
C ALA A 81 -4.83 -15.72 6.00
N PHE A 82 -4.86 -15.51 7.33
CA PHE A 82 -4.42 -16.52 8.29
C PHE A 82 -5.23 -17.81 8.19
N LYS A 83 -6.56 -17.70 8.05
CA LYS A 83 -7.45 -18.85 7.88
C LYS A 83 -7.12 -19.64 6.61
N THR A 84 -6.90 -18.96 5.48
CA THR A 84 -6.50 -19.60 4.21
C THR A 84 -5.19 -20.38 4.36
N ILE A 85 -4.20 -19.80 5.05
CA ILE A 85 -2.91 -20.46 5.30
C ILE A 85 -3.06 -21.67 6.22
N TRP A 86 -3.86 -21.52 7.29
CA TRP A 86 -4.05 -22.58 8.29
C TRP A 86 -4.84 -23.78 7.78
N GLN A 87 -5.85 -23.51 6.94
CA GLN A 87 -6.73 -24.55 6.39
C GLN A 87 -6.18 -25.16 5.10
N GLY A 88 -5.36 -24.42 4.35
CA GLY A 88 -4.72 -24.88 3.13
C GLY A 88 -3.50 -25.76 3.40
N SER A 89 -3.11 -26.54 2.38
CA SER A 89 -1.80 -27.19 2.39
C SER A 89 -0.70 -26.13 2.14
N PRO A 90 0.46 -26.18 2.81
CA PRO A 90 1.53 -25.19 2.65
C PRO A 90 2.04 -24.99 1.22
N LEU A 91 1.84 -25.97 0.34
CA LEU A 91 2.26 -25.93 -1.06
C LEU A 91 1.13 -25.56 -2.03
N GLN A 92 -0.08 -25.31 -1.53
CA GLN A 92 -1.17 -24.83 -2.38
C GLN A 92 -0.93 -23.37 -2.77
N PRO A 93 -1.21 -22.99 -4.04
CA PRO A 93 -0.99 -21.63 -4.53
C PRO A 93 -1.64 -20.55 -3.66
N ASP A 94 -2.88 -20.77 -3.21
CA ASP A 94 -3.64 -19.81 -2.40
C ASP A 94 -3.01 -19.58 -1.03
N ALA A 95 -2.49 -20.64 -0.41
CA ALA A 95 -1.75 -20.55 0.86
C ALA A 95 -0.43 -19.80 0.67
N ILE A 96 0.33 -20.09 -0.38
CA ILE A 96 1.60 -19.41 -0.69
C ILE A 96 1.37 -17.91 -0.94
N LEU A 97 0.39 -17.56 -1.79
CA LEU A 97 0.05 -16.16 -2.07
C LEU A 97 -0.41 -15.44 -0.80
N SER A 98 -1.29 -16.08 -0.01
CA SER A 98 -1.73 -15.53 1.28
C SER A 98 -0.57 -15.34 2.26
N MET A 99 0.41 -16.25 2.29
CA MET A 99 1.62 -16.09 3.11
C MET A 99 2.45 -14.90 2.66
N ILE A 100 2.69 -14.74 1.36
CA ILE A 100 3.47 -13.62 0.80
C ILE A 100 2.79 -12.29 1.12
N ASP A 101 1.49 -12.18 0.89
CA ASP A 101 0.73 -10.96 1.11
C ASP A 101 0.58 -10.63 2.61
N LEU A 102 0.31 -11.64 3.45
CA LEU A 102 0.23 -11.47 4.90
C LEU A 102 1.59 -11.07 5.50
N CYS A 103 2.68 -11.71 5.08
CA CYS A 103 4.03 -11.34 5.52
C CYS A 103 4.38 -9.91 5.09
N SER A 104 3.96 -9.49 3.89
CA SER A 104 4.15 -8.13 3.40
C SER A 104 3.36 -7.11 4.25
N ALA A 105 2.08 -7.36 4.50
CA ALA A 105 1.23 -6.51 5.32
C ALA A 105 1.77 -6.38 6.76
N LEU A 106 2.05 -7.50 7.43
CA LEU A 106 2.56 -7.53 8.80
C LEU A 106 3.98 -6.96 8.91
N GLY A 107 4.84 -7.23 7.93
CA GLY A 107 6.19 -6.68 7.88
C GLY A 107 6.19 -5.16 7.80
N PHE A 108 5.39 -4.59 6.89
CA PHE A 108 5.26 -3.13 6.78
C PHE A 108 4.51 -2.52 7.96
N MET A 109 3.52 -3.19 8.55
CA MET A 109 2.90 -2.74 9.80
C MET A 109 3.92 -2.71 10.95
N THR A 110 4.78 -3.71 11.05
CA THR A 110 5.84 -3.79 12.09
C THR A 110 6.87 -2.68 11.90
N LEU A 111 7.33 -2.45 10.66
CA LEU A 111 8.24 -1.35 10.36
C LEU A 111 7.59 0.02 10.66
N TRP A 112 6.29 0.18 10.43
CA TRP A 112 5.56 1.40 10.79
C TRP A 112 5.58 1.65 12.30
N ILE A 113 5.34 0.61 13.11
CA ILE A 113 5.43 0.69 14.57
C ILE A 113 6.86 1.05 15.01
N PHE A 114 7.88 0.50 14.36
CA PHE A 114 9.27 0.87 14.65
C PHE A 114 9.59 2.31 14.26
N ALA A 115 9.12 2.78 13.11
CA ALA A 115 9.25 4.17 12.69
C ALA A 115 8.57 5.13 13.67
N TRP A 116 7.37 4.77 14.16
CA TRP A 116 6.67 5.50 15.22
C TRP A 116 7.53 5.60 16.49
N ARG A 117 8.08 4.48 16.97
CA ARG A 117 8.97 4.45 18.14
C ARG A 117 10.26 5.24 17.93
N ARG A 118 10.74 5.35 16.69
CA ARG A 118 11.89 6.16 16.28
C ARG A 118 11.55 7.63 16.02
N LYS A 119 10.30 8.06 16.29
CA LYS A 119 9.83 9.44 16.14
C LYS A 119 10.01 9.98 14.71
N PHE A 120 9.63 9.16 13.72
CA PHE A 120 9.56 9.63 12.34
C PHE A 120 8.64 10.87 12.23
N PRO A 121 8.87 11.73 11.21
CA PRO A 121 7.96 12.84 10.93
C PRO A 121 6.52 12.35 10.81
N ILE A 122 5.59 13.05 11.44
CA ILE A 122 4.19 12.63 11.51
C ILE A 122 3.51 12.61 10.13
N ASP A 123 3.94 13.46 9.19
CA ASP A 123 3.50 13.42 7.78
C ASP A 123 3.91 12.12 7.09
N TRP A 124 5.09 11.58 7.41
CA TRP A 124 5.54 10.29 6.86
C TRP A 124 4.76 9.13 7.46
N LEU A 125 4.52 9.18 8.78
CA LEU A 125 3.72 8.19 9.50
C LEU A 125 2.26 8.20 9.04
N ALA A 126 1.70 9.38 8.77
CA ALA A 126 0.34 9.54 8.25
C ALA A 126 0.25 9.02 6.81
N TYR A 127 1.18 9.40 5.92
CA TYR A 127 1.24 8.87 4.56
C TYR A 127 1.25 7.34 4.54
N TRP A 128 2.17 6.74 5.31
CA TRP A 128 2.30 5.30 5.36
C TRP A 128 1.08 4.63 6.01
N GLY A 129 0.65 5.12 7.18
CA GLY A 129 -0.45 4.52 7.94
C GLY A 129 -1.78 4.57 7.20
N ILE A 130 -2.08 5.69 6.53
CA ILE A 130 -3.32 5.85 5.77
C ILE A 130 -3.37 4.88 4.59
N LEU A 131 -2.31 4.81 3.79
CA LEU A 131 -2.27 3.92 2.62
C LEU A 131 -2.33 2.45 3.05
N LEU A 132 -1.52 2.05 4.03
CA LEU A 132 -1.54 0.68 4.56
C LEU A 132 -2.91 0.30 5.11
N LEU A 133 -3.59 1.23 5.80
CA LEU A 133 -4.93 1.01 6.34
C LEU A 133 -5.95 0.80 5.22
N ILE A 134 -5.93 1.63 4.17
CA ILE A 134 -6.85 1.52 3.03
C ILE A 134 -6.67 0.17 2.34
N ASP A 135 -5.42 -0.22 2.09
CA ASP A 135 -5.08 -1.45 1.40
C ASP A 135 -5.60 -2.68 2.16
N ILE A 136 -5.31 -2.75 3.46
CA ILE A 136 -5.75 -3.85 4.33
C ILE A 136 -7.28 -3.86 4.55
N SER A 137 -7.93 -2.69 4.46
CA SER A 137 -9.39 -2.57 4.67
C SER A 137 -10.21 -2.99 3.45
N ALA A 138 -9.60 -3.29 2.31
CA ALA A 138 -10.33 -3.71 1.11
C ALA A 138 -9.93 -5.14 0.67
N PRO A 139 -10.19 -6.18 1.49
CA PRO A 139 -9.84 -7.55 1.14
C PRO A 139 -10.70 -8.10 0.00
N ASP A 140 -10.17 -9.08 -0.72
CA ASP A 140 -10.92 -9.93 -1.63
C ASP A 140 -11.44 -11.16 -0.87
N ILE A 141 -12.72 -11.11 -0.47
CA ILE A 141 -13.31 -12.11 0.46
C ILE A 141 -13.42 -13.50 -0.20
N HIS A 142 -13.57 -13.54 -1.51
CA HIS A 142 -13.83 -14.77 -2.27
C HIS A 142 -12.67 -15.17 -3.19
N GLY A 143 -11.61 -14.38 -3.22
CA GLY A 143 -10.42 -14.62 -4.01
C GLY A 143 -9.45 -15.63 -3.41
N ARG A 144 -8.36 -15.84 -4.16
CA ARG A 144 -7.26 -16.74 -3.79
C ARG A 144 -6.42 -16.22 -2.64
N SER A 145 -6.22 -14.90 -2.58
CA SER A 145 -5.50 -14.20 -1.51
C SER A 145 -6.41 -13.10 -0.95
N PRO A 146 -6.84 -13.19 0.32
CA PRO A 146 -7.68 -12.16 0.93
C PRO A 146 -7.03 -10.78 0.96
N LEU A 147 -5.71 -10.73 1.10
CA LEU A 147 -4.90 -9.51 1.10
C LEU A 147 -4.28 -9.28 -0.29
N LEU A 148 -5.11 -9.41 -1.34
CA LEU A 148 -4.68 -9.42 -2.73
C LEU A 148 -3.67 -8.30 -3.06
N SER A 149 -2.53 -8.71 -3.60
CA SER A 149 -1.43 -7.86 -4.06
C SER A 149 -0.76 -7.00 -2.97
N MET A 150 -0.92 -7.29 -1.67
CA MET A 150 -0.24 -6.52 -0.61
C MET A 150 1.26 -6.40 -0.84
N SER A 151 1.90 -7.49 -1.29
CA SER A 151 3.33 -7.51 -1.66
C SER A 151 3.73 -6.41 -2.66
N ARG A 152 2.81 -6.00 -3.54
CA ARG A 152 3.02 -4.90 -4.50
C ARG A 152 2.61 -3.55 -3.94
N LEU A 153 1.48 -3.48 -3.25
CA LEU A 153 0.91 -2.21 -2.77
C LEU A 153 1.86 -1.55 -1.76
N VAL A 154 2.45 -2.33 -0.85
CA VAL A 154 3.36 -1.80 0.18
C VAL A 154 4.65 -1.20 -0.37
N LEU A 155 5.04 -1.50 -1.62
CA LEU A 155 6.28 -0.96 -2.22
C LEU A 155 6.24 0.55 -2.46
N ILE A 156 5.06 1.18 -2.46
CA ILE A 156 4.93 2.64 -2.58
C ILE A 156 5.21 3.37 -1.25
N LEU A 157 5.28 2.63 -0.14
CA LEU A 157 5.43 3.15 1.22
C LEU A 157 6.90 3.50 1.48
N PHE A 158 7.41 4.54 0.80
CA PHE A 158 8.81 4.96 0.86
C PHE A 158 9.41 5.08 2.28
N PRO A 159 8.69 5.54 3.33
CA PRO A 159 9.26 5.66 4.67
C PRO A 159 9.70 4.31 5.25
N ALA A 160 9.09 3.21 4.79
CA ALA A 160 9.48 1.86 5.17
C ALA A 160 10.92 1.55 4.73
N PHE A 161 11.30 1.95 3.52
CA PHE A 161 12.66 1.76 3.01
C PHE A 161 13.68 2.63 3.73
N VAL A 162 13.28 3.85 4.14
CA VAL A 162 14.12 4.69 5.00
C VAL A 162 14.33 4.01 6.36
N MET A 163 13.26 3.48 6.97
CA MET A 163 13.36 2.73 8.23
C MET A 163 14.28 1.51 8.10
N MET A 164 14.15 0.73 7.01
CA MET A 164 15.06 -0.38 6.73
C MET A 164 16.51 0.08 6.57
N GLY A 165 16.76 1.18 5.86
CA GLY A 165 18.10 1.79 5.76
C GLY A 165 18.65 2.33 7.09
N MET A 166 17.78 2.65 8.05
CA MET A 166 18.23 2.96 9.42
C MET A 166 18.60 1.69 10.20
N LEU A 167 17.89 0.58 9.98
CA LEU A 167 18.19 -0.71 10.61
C LEU A 167 19.54 -1.27 10.14
N THR A 168 19.93 -1.06 8.88
CA THR A 168 21.24 -1.51 8.34
C THR A 168 22.45 -0.87 9.02
N ARG A 169 22.27 0.17 9.84
CA ARG A 169 23.33 0.68 10.73
C ARG A 169 23.86 -0.39 11.69
N HIS A 170 23.04 -1.40 12.00
CA HIS A 170 23.48 -2.58 12.73
C HIS A 170 23.91 -3.66 11.75
N GLU A 171 25.09 -4.23 11.96
CA GLU A 171 25.70 -5.17 11.02
C GLU A 171 24.82 -6.40 10.74
N GLY A 172 24.14 -6.93 11.77
CA GLY A 172 23.21 -8.05 11.61
C GLY A 172 22.07 -7.76 10.63
N TRP A 173 21.46 -6.57 10.70
CA TRP A 173 20.40 -6.16 9.78
C TRP A 173 20.93 -5.87 8.38
N SER A 174 22.13 -5.29 8.28
CA SER A 174 22.79 -5.06 7.00
C SER A 174 23.02 -6.38 6.25
N ARG A 175 23.62 -7.36 6.91
CA ARG A 175 23.84 -8.71 6.35
C ARG A 175 22.51 -9.39 6.02
N PHE A 176 21.54 -9.33 6.92
CA PHE A 176 20.22 -9.93 6.70
C PHE A 176 19.56 -9.39 5.44
N PHE A 177 19.42 -8.06 5.29
CA PHE A 177 18.80 -7.47 4.11
C PHE A 177 19.63 -7.68 2.83
N GLY A 178 20.96 -7.65 2.94
CA GLY A 178 21.87 -7.89 1.82
C GLY A 178 21.75 -9.29 1.21
N TRP A 179 21.34 -10.30 1.99
CA TRP A 179 21.06 -11.64 1.49
C TRP A 179 19.57 -11.85 1.16
N PHE A 180 18.69 -11.42 2.07
CA PHE A 180 17.27 -11.70 1.98
C PHE A 180 16.62 -11.10 0.73
N PHE A 181 16.83 -9.82 0.45
CA PHE A 181 16.16 -9.16 -0.68
C PHE A 181 16.65 -9.67 -2.05
N PRO A 182 17.96 -9.84 -2.31
CA PRO A 182 18.41 -10.43 -3.57
C PRO A 182 17.92 -11.87 -3.77
N MET A 183 17.89 -12.69 -2.72
CA MET A 183 17.34 -14.05 -2.79
C MET A 183 15.84 -14.05 -3.10
N LEU A 184 15.08 -13.17 -2.43
CA LEU A 184 13.65 -13.02 -2.68
C LEU A 184 13.39 -12.54 -4.12
N GLN A 185 14.14 -11.55 -4.59
CA GLN A 185 14.08 -11.04 -5.96
C GLN A 185 14.41 -12.14 -6.98
N MET A 186 15.45 -12.93 -6.73
CA MET A 186 15.82 -14.06 -7.60
C MET A 186 14.71 -15.11 -7.64
N THR A 187 14.10 -15.42 -6.49
CA THR A 187 13.00 -16.38 -6.39
C THR A 187 11.79 -15.90 -7.19
N PHE A 188 11.33 -14.66 -6.96
CA PHE A 188 10.19 -14.10 -7.69
C PHE A 188 10.47 -13.96 -9.19
N PHE A 189 11.71 -13.62 -9.57
CA PHE A 189 12.11 -13.59 -10.98
C PHE A 189 12.03 -14.97 -11.64
N LEU A 190 12.48 -16.03 -10.97
CA LEU A 190 12.39 -17.40 -11.49
C LEU A 190 10.94 -17.88 -11.61
N VAL A 191 10.10 -17.57 -10.62
CA VAL A 191 8.66 -17.89 -10.68
C VAL A 191 8.02 -17.16 -11.86
N PHE A 192 8.31 -15.87 -12.03
CA PHE A 192 7.85 -15.09 -13.19
C PHE A 192 8.35 -15.67 -14.52
N ALA A 193 9.64 -16.03 -14.62
CA ALA A 193 10.24 -16.61 -15.83
C ALA A 193 9.64 -17.97 -16.22
N THR A 194 9.03 -18.67 -15.27
CA THR A 194 8.31 -19.94 -15.49
C THR A 194 6.82 -19.74 -15.72
N TRP A 195 6.37 -18.51 -16.01
CA TRP A 195 4.98 -18.13 -16.26
C TRP A 195 4.03 -18.31 -15.08
N HIS A 196 4.58 -18.40 -13.87
CA HIS A 196 3.78 -18.38 -12.65
C HIS A 196 3.64 -16.95 -12.17
N TRP A 197 2.42 -16.59 -11.78
CA TRP A 197 2.09 -15.24 -11.39
C TRP A 197 2.11 -15.09 -9.87
N ILE A 198 2.96 -14.18 -9.38
CA ILE A 198 2.99 -13.70 -7.99
C ILE A 198 2.61 -12.21 -8.07
N ALA A 199 1.32 -11.87 -7.98
CA ALA A 199 0.84 -10.50 -7.75
C ALA A 199 -0.65 -10.45 -7.40
#